data_AF-A0A7S2HM41-F1
#
_entry.id   AF-A0A7S2HM41-F1
#
_cell.length_a   1.000
_cell.length_b   1.000
_cell.length_c   1.000
_cell.angle_alpha   90.00
_cell.angle_beta   90.00
_cell.angle_gamma   90.00
#
_symmetry.space_group_name_H-M   'P 1'
#
loop_
_entity.id
_entity.type
_entity.pdbx_description
1 polymer ?
#
loop_
_entity_poly.entity_id
_entity_poly.type
_entity_poly.pdbx_seq_one_letter_code
_entity_poly.pdbx_strand_id
1 'polypeptide(L)'
;LSQAPPAPARHRAAGMRAGLLKFVVACGLSIGCSASTRAGARPAFPAALDLGTGCLASGTCPRAKRSEQVLLQFTPALAPSAPALSLGGAAAAQPTLSAAAGRLAADQPPAAQGLGQGPRRQRFKAVEQLGARIPAGGEVRLYIVGSSNVAWQTWPDQLHALLKGLGYAVPVGNYTLAELHRPMAGRAPVCDNAHEFDDLDTPRIGKVGWASWGFAYESTDDCMDGFRWIDGHRVSCSNGWGCREKSLFRPSAIAEEARGADVVLLSNWVNNIKQAWTGWSCFMGQAVDPLDTVGITLVTMHKLIAAIHEASPNTMVLVMAMYPVSYGNRVDERSLAATEALNARVKGSLEREPNTLFVDYAFPVEQAVFQKRNPGHANCRGDRAMAVAALKTLYHGRVLARGLMTPTPYDYYCFQQGNCSAIRTRQCCQMSVMCWLDSAGACVPYGPGTE
;
A
#
# COMPACT_ATOMS: atom_id res chain seq x y z
N LEU A 1 71.85 1.82 12.21
CA LEU A 1 71.94 1.77 10.74
C LEU A 1 70.51 1.73 10.18
N SER A 2 70.19 2.64 9.26
CA SER A 2 68.90 2.82 8.57
C SER A 2 67.63 3.07 9.41
N GLN A 3 66.91 4.15 9.07
CA GLN A 3 65.54 4.47 9.46
C GLN A 3 64.85 5.16 8.27
N ALA A 4 63.58 4.86 8.00
CA ALA A 4 62.66 5.65 7.15
C ALA A 4 63.13 5.84 5.67
N PRO A 5 62.44 6.61 4.78
CA PRO A 5 61.11 7.24 4.88
C PRO A 5 60.13 6.88 3.71
N PRO A 6 58.89 7.42 3.67
CA PRO A 6 57.89 7.17 2.61
C PRO A 6 57.66 8.36 1.64
N ALA A 7 56.64 8.26 0.78
CA ALA A 7 56.10 9.30 -0.16
C ALA A 7 56.93 9.50 -1.46
N PRO A 8 56.46 10.21 -2.53
CA PRO A 8 55.36 11.18 -2.61
C PRO A 8 54.36 11.00 -3.79
N ALA A 9 53.59 12.05 -4.11
CA ALA A 9 52.56 12.12 -5.16
C ALA A 9 52.67 13.41 -6.02
N ARG A 10 51.74 13.59 -6.98
CA ARG A 10 51.65 14.68 -8.01
C ARG A 10 52.59 14.41 -9.22
N HIS A 11 52.27 14.77 -10.47
CA HIS A 11 51.72 16.05 -10.97
C HIS A 11 50.77 15.95 -12.18
N ARG A 12 50.08 17.07 -12.48
CA ARG A 12 49.36 17.33 -13.75
C ARG A 12 50.33 17.80 -14.84
N ALA A 13 50.01 17.51 -16.10
CA ALA A 13 50.39 18.33 -17.26
C ALA A 13 49.28 18.28 -18.33
N ALA A 14 49.15 19.32 -19.14
CA ALA A 14 48.21 19.39 -20.27
C ALA A 14 48.98 19.70 -21.57
N GLY A 15 48.43 19.33 -22.73
CA GLY A 15 49.08 19.58 -24.01
C GLY A 15 48.11 19.56 -25.19
N MET A 16 47.71 20.74 -25.66
CA MET A 16 47.15 20.88 -27.00
C MET A 16 48.28 20.84 -28.03
N ARG A 17 48.05 20.20 -29.19
CA ARG A 17 48.64 20.63 -30.47
C ARG A 17 47.61 20.47 -31.58
N ALA A 18 47.45 21.53 -32.37
CA ALA A 18 46.80 21.46 -33.68
C ALA A 18 47.85 21.16 -34.76
N GLY A 19 47.41 20.55 -35.86
CA GLY A 19 48.20 20.32 -37.08
C GLY A 19 47.25 20.34 -38.28
N LEU A 20 47.64 20.98 -39.38
CA LEU A 20 46.73 21.39 -40.45
C LEU A 20 47.45 21.39 -41.80
N LEU A 21 46.78 20.92 -42.86
CA LEU A 21 46.86 21.27 -44.30
C LEU A 21 45.92 20.28 -45.06
N LYS A 22 44.98 20.71 -45.93
CA LYS A 22 45.09 21.05 -47.38
C LYS A 22 45.51 19.85 -48.25
N PHE A 23 44.99 19.60 -49.46
CA PHE A 23 44.19 20.39 -50.44
C PHE A 23 43.53 19.39 -51.47
N VAL A 24 42.75 19.67 -52.54
CA VAL A 24 42.28 20.88 -53.29
C VAL A 24 41.02 20.54 -54.15
N VAL A 25 40.11 21.51 -54.43
CA VAL A 25 39.30 21.80 -55.68
C VAL A 25 38.51 20.70 -56.48
N ALA A 26 37.38 20.96 -57.18
CA ALA A 26 36.25 21.92 -57.06
C ALA A 26 35.14 21.68 -58.15
N CYS A 27 34.05 22.49 -58.08
CA CYS A 27 33.15 22.96 -59.15
C CYS A 27 32.04 22.04 -59.73
N GLY A 28 30.84 22.63 -59.86
CA GLY A 28 29.65 22.06 -60.51
C GLY A 28 28.34 22.78 -60.10
N LEU A 29 27.94 23.83 -60.83
CA LEU A 29 26.63 24.50 -60.69
C LEU A 29 25.55 23.64 -61.43
N SER A 30 24.23 23.74 -61.20
CA SER A 30 23.42 24.96 -61.09
C SER A 30 22.02 24.77 -60.47
N ILE A 31 21.57 25.80 -59.75
CA ILE A 31 20.22 26.43 -59.74
C ILE A 31 18.96 25.53 -59.80
N GLY A 32 18.13 25.62 -58.75
CA GLY A 32 16.71 25.22 -58.75
C GLY A 32 15.99 25.66 -57.46
N CYS A 33 15.02 26.57 -57.55
CA CYS A 33 14.40 27.21 -56.38
C CYS A 33 13.08 26.55 -55.95
N SER A 34 12.87 26.28 -54.64
CA SER A 34 11.67 26.72 -53.89
C SER A 34 11.63 26.32 -52.39
N ALA A 35 11.47 27.34 -51.55
CA ALA A 35 10.69 27.42 -50.30
C ALA A 35 10.47 26.21 -49.34
N SER A 36 11.12 26.31 -48.17
CA SER A 36 10.45 26.50 -46.85
C SER A 36 9.99 25.32 -45.95
N THR A 37 10.87 25.00 -44.97
CA THR A 37 10.61 24.94 -43.49
C THR A 37 9.82 23.80 -42.78
N ARG A 38 10.34 23.46 -41.58
CA ARG A 38 9.79 22.67 -40.44
C ARG A 38 9.61 21.17 -40.70
N ALA A 39 10.15 20.20 -39.95
CA ALA A 39 10.77 20.10 -38.61
C ALA A 39 9.82 19.89 -37.40
N GLY A 40 10.01 18.73 -36.73
CA GLY A 40 9.88 18.56 -35.27
C GLY A 40 8.47 18.34 -34.69
N ALA A 41 7.99 17.09 -34.68
CA ALA A 41 6.81 16.71 -33.91
C ALA A 41 7.17 16.26 -32.47
N ARG A 42 6.46 16.80 -31.48
CA ARG A 42 6.31 16.23 -30.12
C ARG A 42 4.81 16.16 -29.81
N PRO A 43 4.28 15.07 -29.23
CA PRO A 43 2.92 15.06 -28.69
C PRO A 43 2.87 15.87 -27.39
N ALA A 44 1.76 16.55 -27.15
CA ALA A 44 1.45 17.25 -25.90
C ALA A 44 0.36 16.51 -25.12
N PHE A 45 0.36 16.66 -23.79
CA PHE A 45 -0.76 16.24 -22.95
C PHE A 45 -1.95 17.21 -23.15
N PRO A 46 -3.21 16.73 -23.18
CA PRO A 46 -4.36 17.59 -22.98
C PRO A 46 -4.46 18.02 -21.51
N ALA A 47 -4.68 19.30 -21.27
CA ALA A 47 -4.98 19.84 -19.94
C ALA A 47 -6.46 19.67 -19.58
N ALA A 48 -6.82 19.99 -18.32
CA ALA A 48 -8.20 19.91 -17.84
C ALA A 48 -9.13 20.88 -18.60
N LEU A 49 -10.40 20.46 -18.74
CA LEU A 49 -11.47 21.29 -19.30
C LEU A 49 -12.09 22.14 -18.20
N ASP A 50 -12.01 23.45 -18.36
CA ASP A 50 -12.72 24.44 -17.56
C ASP A 50 -14.16 24.60 -18.07
N LEU A 51 -15.14 24.73 -17.18
CA LEU A 51 -16.57 24.77 -17.53
C LEU A 51 -17.23 26.08 -17.08
N GLY A 52 -16.95 27.13 -17.85
CA GLY A 52 -17.68 28.40 -17.78
C GLY A 52 -19.09 28.32 -18.36
N THR A 53 -20.01 29.09 -17.79
CA THR A 53 -21.41 29.22 -18.23
C THR A 53 -21.56 29.99 -19.54
N GLY A 54 -22.46 29.55 -20.44
CA GLY A 54 -22.98 30.42 -21.51
C GLY A 54 -23.61 29.71 -22.72
N CYS A 55 -24.94 29.79 -22.85
CA CYS A 55 -25.60 29.75 -24.16
C CYS A 55 -25.67 31.20 -24.70
N LEU A 56 -25.70 31.50 -26.01
CA LEU A 56 -26.56 30.97 -27.09
C LEU A 56 -25.96 31.23 -28.49
N ALA A 57 -26.66 30.67 -29.51
CA ALA A 57 -26.79 31.13 -30.90
C ALA A 57 -25.83 30.63 -32.00
N SER A 58 -26.47 30.05 -33.03
CA SER A 58 -26.11 29.98 -34.47
C SER A 58 -24.77 29.38 -34.94
N GLY A 59 -24.85 28.44 -35.89
CA GLY A 59 -23.72 28.00 -36.72
C GLY A 59 -23.77 26.51 -37.07
N THR A 60 -24.14 26.16 -38.30
CA THR A 60 -24.16 24.77 -38.80
C THR A 60 -22.77 24.24 -39.09
N CYS A 61 -22.48 22.99 -38.68
CA CYS A 61 -21.28 22.25 -39.08
C CYS A 61 -21.63 20.79 -39.46
N PRO A 62 -20.86 20.12 -40.35
CA PRO A 62 -21.23 18.83 -40.93
C PRO A 62 -20.94 17.60 -40.03
N ARG A 63 -21.49 16.45 -40.44
CA ARG A 63 -21.45 15.16 -39.71
C ARG A 63 -20.04 14.71 -39.29
N ALA A 64 -19.77 14.70 -37.99
CA ALA A 64 -18.79 13.80 -37.39
C ALA A 64 -19.40 12.39 -37.18
N LYS A 65 -18.56 11.35 -37.17
CA LYS A 65 -18.99 9.97 -36.87
C LYS A 65 -19.32 9.84 -35.37
N ARG A 66 -20.37 9.08 -35.03
CA ARG A 66 -20.67 8.72 -33.64
C ARG A 66 -19.52 7.90 -33.05
N SER A 67 -18.94 8.37 -31.95
CA SER A 67 -18.40 7.50 -30.92
C SER A 67 -19.56 7.10 -29.99
N GLU A 68 -19.71 5.81 -29.72
CA GLU A 68 -20.74 5.34 -28.80
C GLU A 68 -20.26 5.54 -27.36
N GLN A 69 -20.88 6.48 -26.64
CA GLN A 69 -20.72 6.58 -25.20
C GLN A 69 -21.52 5.44 -24.56
N VAL A 70 -20.81 4.43 -24.06
CA VAL A 70 -21.41 3.35 -23.25
C VAL A 70 -21.83 3.94 -21.91
N LEU A 71 -23.08 4.39 -21.84
CA LEU A 71 -23.71 4.85 -20.61
C LEU A 71 -24.02 3.62 -19.75
N LEU A 72 -23.22 3.38 -18.71
CA LEU A 72 -23.45 2.32 -17.73
C LEU A 72 -24.71 2.61 -16.89
N GLN A 73 -25.87 2.18 -17.41
CA GLN A 73 -27.11 2.14 -16.66
C GLN A 73 -27.10 0.97 -15.69
N PHE A 74 -26.77 1.23 -14.43
CA PHE A 74 -26.92 0.26 -13.35
C PHE A 74 -28.41 0.07 -13.02
N THR A 75 -29.00 -1.02 -13.52
CA THR A 75 -30.28 -1.52 -13.01
C THR A 75 -30.05 -2.16 -11.63
N PRO A 76 -30.81 -1.79 -10.58
CA PRO A 76 -30.68 -2.43 -9.28
C PRO A 76 -31.24 -3.86 -9.34
N ALA A 77 -30.36 -4.85 -9.24
CA ALA A 77 -30.77 -6.24 -9.10
C ALA A 77 -31.49 -6.44 -7.74
N LEU A 78 -32.72 -6.94 -7.79
CA LEU A 78 -33.47 -7.31 -6.58
C LEU A 78 -32.73 -8.43 -5.83
N ALA A 79 -32.43 -8.20 -4.55
CA ALA A 79 -31.82 -9.21 -3.70
C ALA A 79 -32.80 -10.39 -3.50
N PRO A 80 -32.35 -11.66 -3.61
CA PRO A 80 -33.21 -12.80 -3.37
C PRO A 80 -33.57 -12.90 -1.88
N SER A 81 -34.86 -13.05 -1.59
CA SER A 81 -35.39 -13.20 -0.23
C SER A 81 -34.83 -14.44 0.45
N ALA A 82 -34.20 -14.28 1.63
CA ALA A 82 -33.79 -15.40 2.45
C ALA A 82 -35.03 -16.15 2.99
N PRO A 83 -35.07 -17.50 2.93
CA PRO A 83 -36.18 -18.27 3.50
C PRO A 83 -36.14 -18.24 5.03
N ALA A 84 -37.28 -17.96 5.66
CA ALA A 84 -37.41 -18.02 7.11
C ALA A 84 -37.43 -19.47 7.59
N LEU A 85 -36.41 -19.88 8.35
CA LEU A 85 -36.41 -21.17 9.05
C LEU A 85 -37.21 -21.07 10.35
N SER A 86 -38.17 -21.98 10.53
CA SER A 86 -39.02 -22.04 11.71
C SER A 86 -38.32 -22.71 12.89
N LEU A 87 -38.49 -22.15 14.09
CA LEU A 87 -38.04 -22.75 15.34
C LEU A 87 -39.00 -23.87 15.78
N GLY A 88 -38.81 -25.06 15.22
CA GLY A 88 -39.41 -26.30 15.73
C GLY A 88 -38.65 -26.81 16.95
N GLY A 89 -39.29 -26.82 18.13
CA GLY A 89 -38.67 -27.30 19.37
C GLY A 89 -38.74 -28.82 19.53
N ALA A 90 -37.65 -29.43 19.98
CA ALA A 90 -37.62 -30.80 20.49
C ALA A 90 -36.64 -30.88 21.67
N ALA A 91 -37.07 -31.48 22.79
CA ALA A 91 -36.24 -31.68 23.97
C ALA A 91 -35.62 -33.09 23.97
N ALA A 92 -34.33 -33.20 24.27
CA ALA A 92 -33.64 -34.48 24.40
C ALA A 92 -32.57 -34.45 25.50
N ALA A 93 -32.40 -35.59 26.16
CA ALA A 93 -31.62 -35.86 27.37
C ALA A 93 -30.24 -35.17 27.54
N GLN A 94 -29.95 -34.77 28.78
CA GLN A 94 -28.59 -34.58 29.27
C GLN A 94 -27.92 -35.94 29.54
N PRO A 95 -26.67 -36.17 29.12
CA PRO A 95 -25.78 -37.13 29.74
C PRO A 95 -24.94 -36.46 30.82
N THR A 96 -25.07 -36.90 32.07
CA THR A 96 -24.13 -36.52 33.14
C THR A 96 -22.80 -37.24 32.94
N LEU A 97 -21.70 -36.48 32.85
CA LEU A 97 -20.34 -37.03 32.89
C LEU A 97 -19.56 -36.49 34.09
N SER A 98 -18.81 -37.38 34.72
CA SER A 98 -18.23 -37.17 36.05
C SER A 98 -16.97 -36.31 36.04
N ALA A 99 -16.67 -35.71 37.19
CA ALA A 99 -15.46 -34.93 37.39
C ALA A 99 -14.21 -35.82 37.41
N ALA A 100 -13.18 -35.42 36.66
CA ALA A 100 -11.82 -35.94 36.76
C ALA A 100 -10.86 -34.75 36.94
N ALA A 101 -10.54 -34.42 38.20
CA ALA A 101 -9.73 -33.25 38.55
C ALA A 101 -8.22 -33.47 38.33
N GLY A 102 -7.80 -33.51 37.08
CA GLY A 102 -6.38 -33.56 36.71
C GLY A 102 -5.67 -32.22 36.97
N ARG A 103 -4.85 -32.15 38.04
CA ARG A 103 -3.93 -31.03 38.27
C ARG A 103 -2.79 -31.07 37.25
N LEU A 104 -2.86 -30.26 36.20
CA LEU A 104 -1.67 -29.83 35.46
C LEU A 104 -1.19 -28.50 36.06
N ALA A 105 0.06 -28.47 36.51
CA ALA A 105 0.70 -27.24 36.96
C ALA A 105 0.95 -26.32 35.76
N ALA A 106 0.69 -25.03 35.91
CA ALA A 106 0.93 -24.07 34.86
C ALA A 106 2.39 -23.57 34.94
N ASP A 107 3.22 -24.01 34.00
CA ASP A 107 4.47 -23.31 33.66
C ASP A 107 4.12 -21.97 33.00
N GLN A 108 3.79 -20.97 33.81
CA GLN A 108 3.78 -19.59 33.37
C GLN A 108 5.23 -19.11 33.26
N PRO A 109 5.71 -18.72 32.06
CA PRO A 109 7.01 -18.06 31.97
C PRO A 109 6.99 -16.77 32.80
N PRO A 110 8.07 -16.42 33.51
CA PRO A 110 8.08 -15.31 34.44
C PRO A 110 7.75 -13.99 33.72
N ALA A 111 6.78 -13.25 34.25
CA ALA A 111 6.41 -11.95 33.71
C ALA A 111 7.62 -11.01 33.72
N ALA A 112 8.04 -10.57 32.53
CA ALA A 112 9.22 -9.73 32.36
C ALA A 112 9.04 -8.37 33.04
N GLN A 113 9.59 -8.22 34.25
CA GLN A 113 9.59 -6.97 35.00
C GLN A 113 10.58 -5.99 34.34
N GLY A 114 10.08 -5.24 33.36
CA GLY A 114 10.85 -4.25 32.61
C GLY A 114 11.51 -3.22 33.52
N LEU A 115 12.84 -3.19 33.52
CA LEU A 115 13.63 -2.34 34.41
C LEU A 115 13.52 -0.85 34.07
N GLY A 116 13.24 -0.03 35.08
CA GLY A 116 13.88 1.27 35.26
C GLY A 116 13.39 2.47 34.43
N GLN A 117 12.44 2.33 33.49
CA GLN A 117 11.80 3.52 32.89
C GLN A 117 10.67 4.03 33.79
N GLY A 118 10.87 5.20 34.41
CA GLY A 118 9.82 5.92 35.14
C GLY A 118 8.59 6.17 34.25
N PRO A 119 7.38 6.36 34.83
CA PRO A 119 6.11 6.22 34.12
C PRO A 119 5.98 7.19 32.93
N ARG A 120 6.35 6.70 31.73
CA ARG A 120 6.10 7.36 30.45
C ARG A 120 4.61 7.69 30.39
N ARG A 121 4.28 8.99 30.31
CA ARG A 121 2.90 9.45 30.14
C ARG A 121 2.30 8.74 28.93
N GLN A 122 1.26 7.94 29.13
CA GLN A 122 0.54 7.29 28.03
C GLN A 122 -0.10 8.38 27.15
N ARG A 123 0.57 8.65 26.03
CA ARG A 123 0.14 9.56 24.96
C ARG A 123 -1.20 9.09 24.39
N PHE A 124 -1.21 7.89 23.86
CA PHE A 124 -2.41 7.19 23.40
C PHE A 124 -3.24 6.69 24.57
N LYS A 125 -4.58 6.71 24.41
CA LYS A 125 -5.47 5.99 25.32
C LYS A 125 -5.58 4.55 24.82
N ALA A 126 -4.97 3.62 25.53
CA ALA A 126 -4.99 2.20 25.21
C ALA A 126 -6.19 1.45 25.82
N VAL A 127 -6.49 0.28 25.25
CA VAL A 127 -7.33 -0.80 25.81
C VAL A 127 -6.57 -2.12 25.73
N GLU A 128 -6.93 -3.08 26.59
CA GLU A 128 -6.30 -4.39 26.67
C GLU A 128 -7.33 -5.53 26.68
N GLN A 129 -6.91 -6.70 26.21
CA GLN A 129 -7.68 -7.94 26.16
C GLN A 129 -6.80 -9.15 26.53
N LEU A 130 -7.40 -10.15 27.16
CA LEU A 130 -6.74 -11.41 27.53
C LEU A 130 -6.77 -12.42 26.38
N GLY A 131 -5.79 -13.33 26.34
CA GLY A 131 -5.76 -14.44 25.38
C GLY A 131 -5.45 -14.04 23.93
N ALA A 132 -4.90 -12.84 23.71
CA ALA A 132 -4.32 -12.47 22.42
C ALA A 132 -2.91 -13.04 22.26
N ARG A 133 -2.50 -13.29 21.01
CA ARG A 133 -1.24 -13.99 20.67
C ARG A 133 0.01 -13.26 21.16
N ILE A 134 0.10 -11.95 20.95
CA ILE A 134 1.22 -11.11 21.40
C ILE A 134 0.78 -10.36 22.66
N PRO A 135 1.42 -10.59 23.82
CA PRO A 135 1.05 -9.97 25.08
C PRO A 135 1.34 -8.46 25.09
N ALA A 136 0.71 -7.73 26.02
CA ALA A 136 0.88 -6.28 26.12
C ALA A 136 2.31 -5.94 26.56
N GLY A 137 3.08 -5.29 25.67
CA GLY A 137 4.51 -5.05 25.88
C GLY A 137 5.44 -6.15 25.33
N GLY A 138 4.89 -7.16 24.64
CA GLY A 138 5.68 -8.15 23.91
C GLY A 138 6.34 -7.59 22.64
N GLU A 139 7.02 -8.47 21.91
CA GLU A 139 7.65 -8.14 20.62
C GLU A 139 6.66 -8.31 19.46
N VAL A 140 6.77 -7.44 18.45
CA VAL A 140 6.02 -7.51 17.19
C VAL A 140 7.01 -7.45 16.04
N ARG A 141 7.43 -8.61 15.51
CA ARG A 141 8.32 -8.64 14.33
C ARG A 141 7.48 -8.42 13.08
N LEU A 142 7.62 -7.23 12.48
CA LEU A 142 6.96 -6.84 11.24
C LEU A 142 7.78 -7.22 10.01
N TYR A 143 7.10 -7.58 8.92
CA TYR A 143 7.64 -7.61 7.57
C TYR A 143 6.58 -7.12 6.58
N ILE A 144 6.96 -6.31 5.59
CA ILE A 144 5.98 -5.54 4.78
C ILE A 144 6.30 -5.68 3.29
N VAL A 145 5.32 -6.11 2.50
CA VAL A 145 5.47 -6.40 1.07
C VAL A 145 4.41 -5.63 0.29
N GLY A 146 4.83 -4.77 -0.64
CA GLY A 146 3.91 -4.01 -1.46
C GLY A 146 4.55 -3.34 -2.66
N SER A 147 3.79 -2.43 -3.26
CA SER A 147 4.17 -1.78 -4.52
C SER A 147 4.77 -0.39 -4.29
N SER A 148 4.51 0.57 -5.19
CA SER A 148 4.82 2.00 -4.98
C SER A 148 4.17 2.56 -3.71
N ASN A 149 3.03 2.01 -3.27
CA ASN A 149 2.37 2.34 -2.00
C ASN A 149 3.08 1.83 -0.73
N VAL A 150 4.17 1.08 -0.87
CA VAL A 150 5.10 0.76 0.24
C VAL A 150 6.43 1.51 0.07
N ALA A 151 6.81 1.85 -1.16
CA ALA A 151 8.01 2.62 -1.48
C ALA A 151 7.88 4.14 -1.27
N TRP A 152 6.71 4.72 -1.51
CA TRP A 152 6.48 6.18 -1.60
C TRP A 152 5.49 6.70 -0.54
N GLN A 153 5.30 5.95 0.54
CA GLN A 153 4.33 6.24 1.60
C GLN A 153 4.90 5.90 2.98
N THR A 154 4.40 6.59 4.01
CA THR A 154 4.89 6.56 5.40
C THR A 154 4.06 5.65 6.32
N TRP A 155 2.96 5.08 5.84
CA TRP A 155 2.10 4.21 6.67
C TRP A 155 2.82 3.03 7.36
N PRO A 156 3.88 2.41 6.80
CA PRO A 156 4.64 1.37 7.51
C PRO A 156 5.30 1.92 8.78
N ASP A 157 5.86 3.12 8.68
CA ASP A 157 6.59 3.80 9.74
C ASP A 157 5.65 4.38 10.80
N GLN A 158 4.49 4.90 10.36
CA GLN A 158 3.42 5.28 11.27
C GLN A 158 2.85 4.08 12.05
N LEU A 159 2.72 2.90 11.43
CA LEU A 159 2.31 1.67 12.12
C LEU A 159 3.36 1.24 13.16
N HIS A 160 4.64 1.25 12.79
CA HIS A 160 5.76 0.97 13.68
C HIS A 160 5.79 1.93 14.88
N ALA A 161 5.66 3.24 14.64
CA ALA A 161 5.59 4.26 15.69
C ALA A 161 4.37 4.11 16.61
N LEU A 162 3.19 3.77 16.06
CA LEU A 162 2.00 3.50 16.88
C LEU A 162 2.16 2.26 17.76
N LEU A 163 2.84 1.21 17.29
CA LEU A 163 3.16 0.02 18.07
C LEU A 163 4.15 0.32 19.20
N LYS A 164 5.27 1.01 18.91
CA LYS A 164 6.21 1.54 19.93
C LYS A 164 5.47 2.46 20.92
N GLY A 165 4.52 3.26 20.44
CA GLY A 165 3.69 4.18 21.22
C GLY A 165 2.65 3.51 22.15
N LEU A 166 2.17 2.32 21.80
CA LEU A 166 1.40 1.44 22.69
C LEU A 166 2.31 0.64 23.67
N GLY A 167 3.62 0.74 23.51
CA GLY A 167 4.62 0.12 24.38
C GLY A 167 5.04 -1.28 23.97
N TYR A 168 4.80 -1.71 22.73
CA TYR A 168 5.40 -2.92 22.18
C TYR A 168 6.88 -2.70 21.85
N ALA A 169 7.67 -3.75 21.99
CA ALA A 169 8.94 -3.84 21.29
C ALA A 169 8.68 -4.16 19.81
N VAL A 170 9.35 -3.45 18.90
CA VAL A 170 9.23 -3.68 17.45
C VAL A 170 10.64 -3.83 16.91
N PRO A 171 11.27 -5.01 17.08
CA PRO A 171 12.64 -5.23 16.63
C PRO A 171 12.70 -5.28 15.10
N VAL A 172 13.71 -4.64 14.52
CA VAL A 172 14.02 -4.76 13.09
C VAL A 172 14.70 -6.10 12.87
N GLY A 173 14.06 -6.99 12.11
CA GLY A 173 14.64 -8.27 11.70
C GLY A 173 15.79 -8.08 10.69
N ASN A 174 16.73 -9.02 10.68
CA ASN A 174 17.85 -9.07 9.71
C ASN A 174 17.35 -9.57 8.33
N TYR A 175 16.44 -8.81 7.72
CA TYR A 175 15.81 -9.18 6.46
C TYR A 175 16.73 -8.85 5.27
N THR A 176 17.05 -9.83 4.41
CA THR A 176 18.05 -9.69 3.34
C THR A 176 17.47 -9.22 2.00
N LEU A 177 16.21 -9.54 1.72
CA LEU A 177 15.46 -9.01 0.57
C LEU A 177 14.84 -7.63 0.82
N ALA A 178 15.06 -7.02 2.00
CA ALA A 178 14.53 -5.70 2.32
C ALA A 178 15.24 -4.60 1.52
N GLU A 179 14.78 -4.36 0.28
CA GLU A 179 15.29 -3.28 -0.58
C GLU A 179 15.10 -1.88 0.00
N LEU A 180 14.21 -1.73 1.00
CA LEU A 180 13.89 -0.49 1.67
C LEU A 180 13.75 -0.71 3.19
N HIS A 181 14.53 0.02 3.98
CA HIS A 181 14.26 0.21 5.41
C HIS A 181 13.43 1.47 5.68
N ARG A 182 13.37 2.38 4.71
CA ARG A 182 12.73 3.70 4.77
C ARG A 182 12.02 3.96 3.43
N PRO A 183 10.99 4.82 3.36
CA PRO A 183 10.42 5.22 2.09
C PRO A 183 11.48 5.94 1.23
N MET A 184 11.34 5.85 -0.10
CA MET A 184 12.31 6.43 -1.03
C MET A 184 12.48 7.93 -0.78
N ALA A 185 13.73 8.35 -0.53
CA ALA A 185 14.06 9.72 -0.14
C ALA A 185 13.58 10.73 -1.20
N GLY A 186 12.86 11.76 -0.74
CA GLY A 186 12.27 12.76 -1.63
C GLY A 186 11.22 12.20 -2.59
N ARG A 187 10.52 11.11 -2.23
CA ARG A 187 9.32 10.60 -2.92
C ARG A 187 8.09 10.53 -2.02
N ALA A 188 8.24 10.04 -0.79
CA ALA A 188 7.18 10.12 0.21
C ALA A 188 7.07 11.52 0.83
N PRO A 189 5.89 11.92 1.32
CA PRO A 189 5.71 13.19 2.02
C PRO A 189 6.40 13.18 3.39
N VAL A 190 6.85 14.35 3.85
CA VAL A 190 7.31 14.54 5.23
C VAL A 190 6.11 14.95 6.09
N CYS A 191 5.80 14.15 7.09
CA CYS A 191 4.65 14.35 7.98
C CYS A 191 5.00 15.20 9.21
N ASP A 192 3.99 15.87 9.78
CA ASP A 192 4.14 16.72 10.97
C ASP A 192 4.79 15.98 12.17
N ASN A 193 4.57 14.66 12.24
CA ASN A 193 5.13 13.76 13.26
C ASN A 193 6.27 12.86 12.74
N ALA A 194 6.95 13.23 11.63
CA ALA A 194 8.05 12.44 11.08
C ALA A 194 9.21 12.21 12.08
N HIS A 195 9.42 13.14 13.02
CA HIS A 195 10.37 13.01 14.14
C HIS A 195 10.01 11.93 15.18
N GLU A 196 8.90 11.22 15.00
CA GLU A 196 8.52 10.04 15.78
C GLU A 196 8.86 8.73 15.06
N PHE A 197 9.34 8.82 13.81
CA PHE A 197 9.66 7.67 12.98
C PHE A 197 10.87 7.85 12.05
N ASP A 198 11.66 8.90 12.22
CA ASP A 198 12.92 9.13 11.49
C ASP A 198 14.10 8.32 12.04
N ASP A 199 13.97 7.72 13.23
CA ASP A 199 14.87 6.69 13.77
C ASP A 199 14.51 5.26 13.32
N LEU A 200 13.37 5.05 12.66
CA LEU A 200 12.83 3.71 12.38
C LEU A 200 13.27 3.15 11.03
N ASP A 201 13.98 2.03 11.08
CA ASP A 201 14.34 1.23 9.91
C ASP A 201 13.28 0.15 9.61
N THR A 202 12.02 0.55 9.44
CA THR A 202 10.89 -0.37 9.20
C THR A 202 11.10 -1.19 7.91
N PRO A 203 11.37 -2.51 8.01
CA PRO A 203 11.85 -3.30 6.88
C PRO A 203 10.72 -3.65 5.91
N ARG A 204 10.92 -3.37 4.62
CA ARG A 204 9.90 -3.56 3.59
C ARG A 204 10.47 -3.88 2.19
N ILE A 205 9.65 -4.55 1.38
CA ILE A 205 9.81 -4.62 -0.08
C ILE A 205 8.76 -3.70 -0.70
N GLY A 206 9.20 -2.69 -1.45
CA GLY A 206 8.33 -1.72 -2.13
C GLY A 206 8.65 -1.62 -3.62
N LYS A 207 7.91 -2.35 -4.47
CA LYS A 207 8.17 -2.39 -5.92
C LYS A 207 7.29 -1.42 -6.71
N VAL A 208 7.90 -0.35 -7.21
CA VAL A 208 7.20 0.75 -7.90
C VAL A 208 6.45 0.26 -9.14
N GLY A 209 5.13 0.47 -9.19
CA GLY A 209 4.29 0.11 -10.34
C GLY A 209 4.06 -1.39 -10.56
N TRP A 210 4.65 -2.27 -9.73
CA TRP A 210 4.40 -3.71 -9.79
C TRP A 210 2.99 -4.05 -9.31
N ALA A 211 2.42 -5.09 -9.88
CA ALA A 211 1.15 -5.71 -9.52
C ALA A 211 1.38 -7.04 -8.77
N SER A 212 0.34 -7.64 -8.21
CA SER A 212 0.47 -8.81 -7.31
C SER A 212 1.12 -10.03 -7.96
N TRP A 213 0.95 -10.24 -9.26
CA TRP A 213 1.59 -11.36 -9.99
C TRP A 213 3.13 -11.31 -9.96
N GLY A 214 3.72 -10.12 -9.80
CA GLY A 214 5.18 -9.97 -9.68
C GLY A 214 5.79 -10.58 -8.43
N PHE A 215 4.95 -11.00 -7.47
CA PHE A 215 5.33 -11.58 -6.18
C PHE A 215 4.85 -13.04 -6.02
N ALA A 216 4.21 -13.62 -7.04
CA ALA A 216 3.36 -14.81 -6.90
C ALA A 216 3.84 -16.06 -7.65
N TYR A 217 5.00 -16.00 -8.31
CA TYR A 217 5.55 -17.09 -9.13
C TYR A 217 7.06 -17.23 -8.93
N GLU A 218 7.57 -18.45 -8.99
CA GLU A 218 8.99 -18.76 -8.78
C GLU A 218 9.88 -18.44 -10.00
N SER A 219 9.30 -18.43 -11.20
CA SER A 219 10.01 -18.21 -12.46
C SER A 219 9.10 -17.65 -13.56
N THR A 220 9.62 -17.60 -14.79
CA THR A 220 8.88 -17.24 -16.01
C THR A 220 8.83 -18.41 -17.01
N ASP A 221 8.96 -19.65 -16.55
CA ASP A 221 9.11 -20.80 -17.46
C ASP A 221 7.75 -21.23 -18.08
N ASP A 222 6.65 -20.84 -17.45
CA ASP A 222 5.25 -20.95 -17.93
C ASP A 222 4.82 -19.78 -18.85
N CYS A 223 5.74 -18.88 -19.22
CA CYS A 223 5.43 -17.65 -19.94
C CYS A 223 5.57 -17.78 -21.46
N MET A 224 4.49 -18.19 -22.13
CA MET A 224 4.41 -18.19 -23.60
C MET A 224 4.33 -16.75 -24.13
N ASP A 225 5.30 -16.35 -24.96
CA ASP A 225 5.46 -15.00 -25.51
C ASP A 225 5.62 -13.88 -24.46
N GLY A 226 6.06 -14.23 -23.24
CA GLY A 226 6.18 -13.30 -22.12
C GLY A 226 4.87 -13.05 -21.36
N PHE A 227 3.82 -13.86 -21.60
CA PHE A 227 2.55 -13.84 -20.87
C PHE A 227 2.20 -15.24 -20.36
N ARG A 228 1.59 -15.31 -19.17
CA ARG A 228 1.03 -16.54 -18.56
C ARG A 228 -0.49 -16.42 -18.45
N TRP A 229 -1.19 -17.54 -18.28
CA TRP A 229 -2.63 -17.50 -18.00
C TRP A 229 -2.88 -17.37 -16.50
N ILE A 230 -3.69 -16.38 -16.09
CA ILE A 230 -4.18 -16.21 -14.72
C ILE A 230 -5.67 -15.91 -14.79
N ASP A 231 -6.49 -16.77 -14.17
CA ASP A 231 -7.95 -16.68 -14.12
C ASP A 231 -8.63 -16.30 -15.46
N GLY A 232 -8.28 -17.01 -16.53
CA GLY A 232 -8.86 -16.77 -17.87
C GLY A 232 -8.26 -15.59 -18.65
N HIS A 233 -7.27 -14.87 -18.12
CA HIS A 233 -6.60 -13.74 -18.80
C HIS A 233 -5.11 -14.01 -19.11
N ARG A 234 -4.62 -13.45 -20.22
CA ARG A 234 -3.19 -13.44 -20.59
C ARG A 234 -2.47 -12.31 -19.86
N VAL A 235 -1.89 -12.59 -18.70
CA VAL A 235 -1.19 -11.60 -17.85
C VAL A 235 0.31 -11.63 -18.12
N SER A 236 0.95 -10.46 -18.22
CA SER A 236 2.37 -10.37 -18.51
C SER A 236 3.23 -10.94 -17.39
N CYS A 237 4.31 -11.61 -17.76
CA CYS A 237 5.35 -12.05 -16.85
C CYS A 237 6.39 -10.96 -16.55
N SER A 238 6.33 -9.84 -17.28
CA SER A 238 7.06 -8.62 -16.92
C SER A 238 6.25 -7.82 -15.89
N ASN A 239 6.97 -7.06 -15.06
CA ASN A 239 6.43 -6.26 -13.95
C ASN A 239 6.80 -4.78 -14.13
N GLY A 240 6.59 -3.96 -13.10
CA GLY A 240 6.75 -2.50 -13.19
C GLY A 240 5.64 -1.83 -14.00
N TRP A 241 5.72 -0.51 -14.12
CA TRP A 241 4.69 0.29 -14.78
C TRP A 241 4.55 -0.03 -16.27
N GLY A 242 3.41 -0.61 -16.66
CA GLY A 242 3.18 -1.10 -18.02
C GLY A 242 4.00 -2.33 -18.40
N CYS A 243 4.33 -3.17 -17.41
CA CYS A 243 4.98 -4.47 -17.59
C CYS A 243 6.25 -4.42 -18.45
N ARG A 244 7.21 -3.59 -18.01
CA ARG A 244 8.47 -3.30 -18.71
C ARG A 244 9.72 -3.90 -18.04
N GLU A 245 9.63 -4.26 -16.76
CA GLU A 245 10.72 -4.82 -15.98
C GLU A 245 10.67 -6.35 -16.06
N LYS A 246 11.77 -7.03 -16.40
CA LYS A 246 11.80 -8.50 -16.55
C LYS A 246 12.10 -9.26 -15.24
N SER A 247 12.20 -8.55 -14.13
CA SER A 247 12.43 -9.11 -12.80
C SER A 247 11.11 -9.57 -12.16
N LEU A 248 11.22 -10.54 -11.26
CA LEU A 248 10.16 -11.10 -10.42
C LEU A 248 10.69 -11.26 -9.00
N PHE A 249 9.81 -11.26 -8.01
CA PHE A 249 10.14 -11.61 -6.63
C PHE A 249 9.47 -12.95 -6.32
N ARG A 250 10.29 -13.95 -5.98
CA ARG A 250 9.82 -15.30 -5.72
C ARG A 250 9.03 -15.36 -4.41
N PRO A 251 7.82 -15.94 -4.37
CA PRO A 251 7.09 -16.11 -3.12
C PRO A 251 7.88 -16.96 -2.12
N SER A 252 8.65 -17.98 -2.55
CA SER A 252 9.58 -18.74 -1.69
C SER A 252 10.59 -17.85 -0.97
N ALA A 253 11.17 -16.88 -1.66
CA ALA A 253 12.19 -15.99 -1.10
C ALA A 253 11.56 -14.97 -0.14
N ILE A 254 10.37 -14.45 -0.46
CA ILE A 254 9.57 -13.61 0.45
C ILE A 254 9.16 -14.40 1.70
N ALA A 255 8.86 -15.69 1.55
CA ALA A 255 8.44 -16.58 2.63
C ALA A 255 9.58 -16.96 3.58
N GLU A 256 10.80 -17.18 3.06
CA GLU A 256 12.01 -17.40 3.87
C GLU A 256 12.29 -16.21 4.79
N GLU A 257 12.22 -14.99 4.25
CA GLU A 257 12.30 -13.74 5.01
C GLU A 257 11.16 -13.63 6.05
N ALA A 258 9.93 -13.89 5.63
CA ALA A 258 8.74 -13.85 6.47
C ALA A 258 8.76 -14.86 7.63
N ARG A 259 9.59 -15.91 7.61
CA ARG A 259 9.75 -16.85 8.74
C ARG A 259 10.22 -16.16 10.02
N GLY A 260 10.92 -15.03 9.90
CA GLY A 260 11.31 -14.20 11.05
C GLY A 260 10.17 -13.36 11.64
N ALA A 261 9.04 -13.20 10.94
CA ALA A 261 8.00 -12.23 11.25
C ALA A 261 6.81 -12.83 12.01
N ASP A 262 6.32 -12.11 13.02
CA ASP A 262 5.04 -12.41 13.67
C ASP A 262 3.87 -11.99 12.79
N VAL A 263 4.03 -10.85 12.10
CA VAL A 263 3.02 -10.23 11.22
C VAL A 263 3.66 -9.83 9.89
N VAL A 264 3.08 -10.31 8.79
CA VAL A 264 3.39 -9.88 7.43
C VAL A 264 2.25 -9.01 6.91
N LEU A 265 2.55 -7.83 6.36
CA LEU A 265 1.53 -6.97 5.74
C LEU A 265 1.71 -6.94 4.21
N LEU A 266 0.66 -7.34 3.48
CA LEU A 266 0.63 -7.41 2.02
C LEU A 266 -0.20 -6.26 1.45
N SER A 267 0.40 -5.46 0.56
CA SER A 267 -0.25 -4.35 -0.14
C SER A 267 0.24 -4.20 -1.59
N ASN A 268 0.57 -5.32 -2.22
CA ASN A 268 1.13 -5.45 -3.57
C ASN A 268 0.10 -5.41 -4.72
N TRP A 269 -1.20 -5.48 -4.43
CA TRP A 269 -2.26 -5.61 -5.44
C TRP A 269 -2.88 -4.29 -5.93
N VAL A 270 -2.55 -3.14 -5.31
CA VAL A 270 -3.16 -1.83 -5.63
C VAL A 270 -2.89 -1.30 -7.05
N ASN A 271 -1.98 -1.94 -7.80
CA ASN A 271 -1.70 -1.60 -9.20
C ASN A 271 -2.38 -2.55 -10.20
N ASN A 272 -3.08 -3.59 -9.76
CA ASN A 272 -3.74 -4.56 -10.64
C ASN A 272 -4.74 -3.87 -11.57
N ILE A 273 -5.68 -3.08 -11.01
CA ILE A 273 -6.61 -2.24 -11.78
C ILE A 273 -5.92 -1.10 -12.55
N LYS A 274 -4.78 -0.59 -12.06
CA LYS A 274 -4.11 0.58 -12.63
C LYS A 274 -3.39 0.28 -13.95
N GLN A 275 -3.19 -1.00 -14.29
CA GLN A 275 -2.63 -1.36 -15.60
C GLN A 275 -3.57 -0.98 -16.77
N ALA A 276 -4.85 -0.70 -16.52
CA ALA A 276 -5.74 -0.03 -17.47
C ALA A 276 -5.14 1.27 -18.04
N TRP A 277 -4.43 2.04 -17.22
CA TRP A 277 -3.79 3.31 -17.60
C TRP A 277 -2.53 3.12 -18.47
N THR A 278 -2.12 1.87 -18.74
CA THR A 278 -0.93 1.52 -19.54
C THR A 278 -1.29 1.13 -20.99
N GLY A 279 -2.55 1.32 -21.40
CA GLY A 279 -3.06 0.79 -22.67
C GLY A 279 -3.13 -0.73 -22.67
N TRP A 280 -3.37 -1.34 -21.50
CA TRP A 280 -3.46 -2.79 -21.30
C TRP A 280 -2.22 -3.60 -21.73
N SER A 281 -1.04 -2.97 -21.73
CA SER A 281 0.24 -3.64 -22.08
C SER A 281 0.51 -4.89 -21.23
N CYS A 282 0.13 -4.87 -19.95
CA CYS A 282 0.18 -6.01 -19.04
C CYS A 282 -0.79 -7.15 -19.37
N PHE A 283 -1.75 -6.95 -20.27
CA PHE A 283 -2.77 -7.93 -20.65
C PHE A 283 -2.75 -8.20 -22.16
N MET A 284 -1.58 -8.12 -22.80
CA MET A 284 -1.39 -8.35 -24.25
C MET A 284 -2.22 -7.39 -25.13
N GLY A 285 -2.61 -6.22 -24.59
CA GLY A 285 -3.48 -5.25 -25.25
C GLY A 285 -4.99 -5.50 -25.07
N GLN A 286 -5.40 -6.59 -24.41
CA GLN A 286 -6.79 -6.90 -24.11
C GLN A 286 -7.33 -5.95 -23.01
N ALA A 287 -8.47 -5.31 -23.26
CA ALA A 287 -9.22 -4.64 -22.20
C ALA A 287 -9.81 -5.67 -21.23
N VAL A 288 -9.58 -5.46 -19.93
CA VAL A 288 -10.03 -6.34 -18.82
C VAL A 288 -10.83 -5.47 -17.85
N ASP A 289 -12.01 -5.89 -17.40
CA ASP A 289 -12.76 -5.05 -16.46
C ASP A 289 -12.01 -4.97 -15.11
N PRO A 290 -12.01 -3.81 -14.42
CA PRO A 290 -11.44 -3.72 -13.07
C PRO A 290 -11.95 -4.81 -12.11
N LEU A 291 -13.21 -5.24 -12.22
CA LEU A 291 -13.80 -6.34 -11.44
C LEU A 291 -13.25 -7.72 -11.83
N ASP A 292 -12.85 -7.94 -13.09
CA ASP A 292 -12.23 -9.19 -13.55
C ASP A 292 -10.81 -9.33 -12.96
N THR A 293 -10.10 -8.20 -12.76
CA THR A 293 -8.78 -8.23 -12.11
C THR A 293 -8.81 -8.76 -10.66
N VAL A 294 -9.99 -8.90 -10.04
CA VAL A 294 -10.16 -9.61 -8.76
C VAL A 294 -9.72 -11.06 -8.88
N GLY A 295 -10.07 -11.77 -9.95
CA GLY A 295 -9.69 -13.18 -10.14
C GLY A 295 -8.18 -13.37 -10.16
N ILE A 296 -7.51 -12.54 -10.96
CA ILE A 296 -6.04 -12.42 -11.02
C ILE A 296 -5.46 -12.09 -9.64
N THR A 297 -6.08 -11.15 -8.91
CA THR A 297 -5.68 -10.78 -7.55
C THR A 297 -5.77 -11.97 -6.60
N LEU A 298 -6.88 -12.70 -6.60
CA LEU A 298 -7.09 -13.84 -5.72
C LEU A 298 -6.08 -14.97 -5.97
N VAL A 299 -5.90 -15.38 -7.23
CA VAL A 299 -4.95 -16.45 -7.60
C VAL A 299 -3.51 -16.09 -7.19
N THR A 300 -3.12 -14.82 -7.30
CA THR A 300 -1.75 -14.37 -7.01
C THR A 300 -1.52 -14.11 -5.51
N MET A 301 -2.51 -13.56 -4.80
CA MET A 301 -2.46 -13.37 -3.35
C MET A 301 -2.44 -14.72 -2.62
N HIS A 302 -3.31 -15.66 -3.00
CA HIS A 302 -3.34 -17.02 -2.42
C HIS A 302 -1.99 -17.74 -2.57
N LYS A 303 -1.32 -17.63 -3.72
CA LYS A 303 0.03 -18.20 -3.92
C LYS A 303 1.07 -17.64 -2.96
N LEU A 304 1.05 -16.33 -2.72
CA LEU A 304 1.99 -15.68 -1.81
C LEU A 304 1.67 -16.00 -0.34
N ILE A 305 0.39 -16.00 0.04
CA ILE A 305 -0.09 -16.35 1.39
C ILE A 305 0.27 -17.80 1.72
N ALA A 306 0.01 -18.74 0.79
CA ALA A 306 0.34 -20.14 0.96
C ALA A 306 1.86 -20.36 1.16
N ALA A 307 2.71 -19.71 0.37
CA ALA A 307 4.16 -19.81 0.54
C ALA A 307 4.63 -19.29 1.92
N ILE A 308 4.09 -18.14 2.37
CA ILE A 308 4.39 -17.59 3.70
C ILE A 308 4.00 -18.57 4.81
N HIS A 309 2.81 -19.19 4.71
CA HIS A 309 2.36 -20.18 5.70
C HIS A 309 3.06 -21.54 5.59
N GLU A 310 3.58 -21.92 4.42
CA GLU A 310 4.43 -23.11 4.28
C GLU A 310 5.79 -22.89 4.98
N ALA A 311 6.38 -21.70 4.84
CA ALA A 311 7.63 -21.34 5.54
C ALA A 311 7.43 -21.04 7.03
N SER A 312 6.26 -20.56 7.44
CA SER A 312 5.88 -20.25 8.84
C SER A 312 4.36 -20.33 9.05
N PRO A 313 3.82 -21.50 9.44
CA PRO A 313 2.37 -21.70 9.59
C PRO A 313 1.71 -20.79 10.64
N ASN A 314 2.51 -20.25 11.57
CA ASN A 314 2.05 -19.38 12.64
C ASN A 314 2.07 -17.90 12.27
N THR A 315 2.76 -17.46 11.21
CA THR A 315 2.84 -16.03 10.86
C THR A 315 1.45 -15.48 10.52
N MET A 316 1.11 -14.29 11.02
CA MET A 316 -0.17 -13.63 10.76
C MET A 316 -0.06 -12.77 9.50
N VAL A 317 -0.88 -13.04 8.49
CA VAL A 317 -0.87 -12.26 7.24
C VAL A 317 -2.02 -11.25 7.22
N LEU A 318 -1.66 -9.97 7.12
CA LEU A 318 -2.61 -8.87 6.95
C LEU A 318 -2.64 -8.44 5.49
N VAL A 319 -3.78 -8.61 4.83
CA VAL A 319 -3.99 -8.09 3.47
C VAL A 319 -4.61 -6.71 3.58
N MET A 320 -3.88 -5.68 3.13
CA MET A 320 -4.39 -4.33 3.09
C MET A 320 -5.44 -4.19 1.99
N ALA A 321 -6.58 -3.56 2.31
CA ALA A 321 -7.53 -3.10 1.29
C ALA A 321 -6.87 -2.17 0.27
N MET A 322 -7.47 -2.08 -0.92
CA MET A 322 -7.14 -1.05 -1.90
C MET A 322 -7.91 0.23 -1.57
N TYR A 323 -7.22 1.36 -1.54
CA TYR A 323 -7.86 2.67 -1.36
C TYR A 323 -8.55 3.16 -2.66
N PRO A 324 -9.56 4.05 -2.55
CA PRO A 324 -10.25 4.64 -3.70
C PRO A 324 -9.32 5.37 -4.69
N VAL A 325 -9.83 5.65 -5.89
CA VAL A 325 -9.10 6.46 -6.89
C VAL A 325 -9.08 7.92 -6.42
N SER A 326 -8.00 8.65 -6.74
CA SER A 326 -7.83 10.06 -6.39
C SER A 326 -8.36 11.00 -7.47
N TYR A 327 -9.22 11.96 -7.11
CA TYR A 327 -9.50 13.14 -7.93
C TYR A 327 -8.71 14.34 -7.38
N GLY A 328 -7.67 14.76 -8.11
CA GLY A 328 -6.67 15.69 -7.58
C GLY A 328 -5.98 15.09 -6.34
N ASN A 329 -6.11 15.76 -5.19
CA ASN A 329 -5.61 15.29 -3.90
C ASN A 329 -6.71 14.72 -2.96
N ARG A 330 -7.95 14.56 -3.45
CA ARG A 330 -9.12 14.04 -2.72
C ARG A 330 -9.54 12.67 -3.27
N VAL A 331 -10.51 12.02 -2.62
CA VAL A 331 -11.18 10.82 -3.15
C VAL A 331 -12.05 11.19 -4.37
N ASP A 332 -12.02 10.35 -5.40
CA ASP A 332 -13.07 10.33 -6.42
C ASP A 332 -14.25 9.50 -5.91
N GLU A 333 -15.32 10.15 -5.48
CA GLU A 333 -16.54 9.50 -4.95
C GLU A 333 -17.09 8.41 -5.87
N ARG A 334 -16.98 8.62 -7.19
CA ARG A 334 -17.49 7.70 -8.22
C ARG A 334 -16.75 6.35 -8.19
N SER A 335 -15.57 6.30 -7.57
CA SER A 335 -14.78 5.08 -7.38
C SER A 335 -15.10 4.33 -6.09
N LEU A 336 -15.86 4.90 -5.14
CA LEU A 336 -16.12 4.30 -3.82
C LEU A 336 -16.80 2.93 -3.94
N ALA A 337 -18.02 2.89 -4.48
CA ALA A 337 -18.80 1.64 -4.56
C ALA A 337 -18.09 0.53 -5.36
N ALA A 338 -17.32 0.90 -6.39
CA ALA A 338 -16.49 -0.05 -7.13
C ALA A 338 -15.32 -0.57 -6.27
N THR A 339 -14.63 0.32 -5.56
CA THR A 339 -13.53 -0.04 -4.64
C THR A 339 -14.00 -0.90 -3.48
N GLU A 340 -15.17 -0.60 -2.92
CA GLU A 340 -15.82 -1.38 -1.86
C GLU A 340 -16.22 -2.78 -2.37
N ALA A 341 -16.81 -2.88 -3.56
CA ALA A 341 -17.13 -4.16 -4.18
C ALA A 341 -15.88 -5.01 -4.50
N LEU A 342 -14.79 -4.37 -4.95
CA LEU A 342 -13.49 -5.02 -5.16
C LEU A 342 -12.93 -5.56 -3.82
N ASN A 343 -12.84 -4.70 -2.80
CA ASN A 343 -12.34 -5.06 -1.47
C ASN A 343 -13.17 -6.18 -0.83
N ALA A 344 -14.51 -6.10 -0.90
CA ALA A 344 -15.40 -7.12 -0.33
C ALA A 344 -15.21 -8.50 -0.98
N ARG A 345 -15.03 -8.56 -2.31
CA ARG A 345 -14.74 -9.81 -3.03
C ARG A 345 -13.37 -10.39 -2.65
N VAL A 346 -12.35 -9.53 -2.52
CA VAL A 346 -11.00 -9.96 -2.09
C VAL A 346 -11.05 -10.48 -0.65
N LYS A 347 -11.60 -9.70 0.28
CA LYS A 347 -11.80 -10.04 1.69
C LYS A 347 -12.49 -11.39 1.88
N GLY A 348 -13.69 -11.54 1.31
CA GLY A 348 -14.50 -12.75 1.46
C GLY A 348 -13.88 -14.03 0.87
N SER A 349 -12.81 -13.90 0.09
CA SER A 349 -12.01 -15.03 -0.36
C SER A 349 -10.79 -15.29 0.52
N LEU A 350 -10.03 -14.25 0.88
CA LEU A 350 -8.74 -14.37 1.57
C LEU A 350 -8.86 -14.59 3.08
N GLU A 351 -9.91 -14.10 3.75
CA GLU A 351 -10.16 -14.41 5.19
C GLU A 351 -10.62 -15.85 5.45
N ARG A 352 -10.60 -16.70 4.42
CA ARG A 352 -10.77 -18.17 4.54
C ARG A 352 -9.43 -18.89 4.70
N GLU A 353 -8.32 -18.24 4.38
CA GLU A 353 -6.99 -18.77 4.65
C GLU A 353 -6.70 -18.72 6.15
N PRO A 354 -6.02 -19.74 6.72
CA PRO A 354 -5.62 -19.70 8.13
C PRO A 354 -4.72 -18.48 8.39
N ASN A 355 -4.76 -17.97 9.63
CA ASN A 355 -3.94 -16.84 10.07
C ASN A 355 -3.94 -15.60 9.15
N THR A 356 -5.01 -15.39 8.37
CA THR A 356 -5.16 -14.27 7.44
C THR A 356 -6.28 -13.32 7.87
N LEU A 357 -6.02 -12.02 7.84
CA LEU A 357 -7.00 -10.96 8.16
C LEU A 357 -6.98 -9.88 7.08
N PHE A 358 -8.14 -9.33 6.74
CA PHE A 358 -8.24 -8.19 5.83
C PHE A 358 -8.30 -6.87 6.60
N VAL A 359 -7.54 -5.87 6.14
CA VAL A 359 -7.50 -4.53 6.75
C VAL A 359 -8.38 -3.60 5.94
N ASP A 360 -9.65 -3.50 6.35
CA ASP A 360 -10.58 -2.48 5.83
C ASP A 360 -10.22 -1.08 6.36
N TYR A 361 -10.20 -0.10 5.45
CA TYR A 361 -10.09 1.31 5.80
C TYR A 361 -10.79 2.17 4.76
N ALA A 362 -11.31 3.31 5.21
CA ALA A 362 -11.87 4.37 4.37
C ALA A 362 -10.93 5.57 4.36
N PHE A 363 -11.12 6.49 3.43
CA PHE A 363 -10.58 7.86 3.48
C PHE A 363 -11.74 8.87 3.50
N PRO A 364 -11.66 9.98 4.27
CA PRO A 364 -12.71 10.99 4.26
C PRO A 364 -12.71 11.76 2.93
N VAL A 365 -13.83 11.70 2.22
CA VAL A 365 -14.00 12.14 0.83
C VAL A 365 -13.51 13.57 0.57
N GLU A 366 -14.02 14.51 1.36
CA GLU A 366 -13.81 15.97 1.21
C GLU A 366 -12.38 16.44 1.55
N GLN A 367 -11.52 15.56 2.06
CA GLN A 367 -10.23 15.95 2.61
C GLN A 367 -9.08 15.68 1.64
N ALA A 368 -8.05 16.51 1.72
CA ALA A 368 -6.79 16.28 1.00
C ALA A 368 -6.05 15.10 1.63
N VAL A 369 -6.21 13.90 1.06
CA VAL A 369 -5.70 12.60 1.56
C VAL A 369 -4.76 11.88 0.59
N PHE A 370 -4.62 12.38 -0.65
CA PHE A 370 -3.62 11.92 -1.62
C PHE A 370 -2.50 12.95 -1.82
N GLN A 371 -1.37 12.47 -2.33
CA GLN A 371 -0.21 13.30 -2.67
C GLN A 371 -0.47 14.11 -3.95
N LYS A 372 0.04 15.34 -4.04
CA LYS A 372 0.01 16.15 -5.27
C LYS A 372 1.08 15.67 -6.28
N ARG A 373 2.24 15.28 -5.77
CA ARG A 373 3.46 14.97 -6.52
C ARG A 373 3.49 13.56 -7.11
N ASN A 374 2.88 12.59 -6.43
CA ASN A 374 2.67 11.23 -6.94
C ASN A 374 1.17 10.87 -6.85
N PRO A 375 0.30 11.38 -7.75
CA PRO A 375 -1.14 11.11 -7.71
C PRO A 375 -1.48 9.62 -7.60
N GLY A 376 -2.59 9.29 -6.94
CA GLY A 376 -2.97 7.89 -6.65
C GLY A 376 -2.10 7.19 -5.58
N HIS A 377 -1.36 7.96 -4.78
CA HIS A 377 -0.71 7.53 -3.52
C HIS A 377 -1.24 8.37 -2.37
N ALA A 378 -1.45 7.75 -1.21
CA ALA A 378 -1.95 8.48 -0.05
C ALA A 378 -0.88 9.43 0.51
N ASN A 379 -1.30 10.57 1.05
CA ASN A 379 -0.44 11.48 1.80
C ASN A 379 -0.44 11.12 3.29
N CYS A 380 0.22 11.89 4.15
CA CYS A 380 0.37 11.59 5.57
C CYS A 380 -0.96 11.24 6.28
N ARG A 381 -2.08 11.87 5.90
CA ARG A 381 -3.41 11.61 6.48
C ARG A 381 -4.01 10.27 6.05
N GLY A 382 -3.87 9.92 4.78
CA GLY A 382 -4.30 8.61 4.29
C GLY A 382 -3.37 7.49 4.79
N ASP A 383 -2.07 7.77 4.89
CA ASP A 383 -1.10 6.88 5.54
C ASP A 383 -1.47 6.61 7.00
N ARG A 384 -1.89 7.64 7.73
CA ARG A 384 -2.39 7.55 9.10
C ARG A 384 -3.65 6.69 9.20
N ALA A 385 -4.60 6.83 8.26
CA ALA A 385 -5.76 5.94 8.17
C ALA A 385 -5.35 4.47 7.98
N MET A 386 -4.42 4.20 7.06
CA MET A 386 -3.92 2.84 6.79
C MET A 386 -3.24 2.22 8.03
N ALA A 387 -2.34 2.97 8.68
CA ALA A 387 -1.62 2.51 9.86
C ALA A 387 -2.55 2.25 11.07
N VAL A 388 -3.50 3.16 11.33
CA VAL A 388 -4.49 3.01 12.41
C VAL A 388 -5.45 1.86 12.15
N ALA A 389 -5.81 1.60 10.88
CA ALA A 389 -6.65 0.47 10.52
C ALA A 389 -5.94 -0.87 10.70
N ALA A 390 -4.68 -1.01 10.23
CA ALA A 390 -3.90 -2.23 10.42
C ALA A 390 -3.75 -2.59 11.91
N LEU A 391 -3.47 -1.57 12.74
CA LEU A 391 -3.40 -1.71 14.19
C LEU A 391 -4.73 -2.13 14.84
N LYS A 392 -5.87 -1.60 14.35
CA LYS A 392 -7.19 -2.05 14.77
C LYS A 392 -7.48 -3.49 14.37
N THR A 393 -7.15 -3.90 13.14
CA THR A 393 -7.35 -5.29 12.67
C THR A 393 -6.55 -6.27 13.51
N LEU A 394 -5.28 -5.96 13.80
CA LEU A 394 -4.43 -6.76 14.69
C LEU A 394 -4.99 -6.89 16.11
N TYR A 395 -5.60 -5.82 16.65
CA TYR A 395 -6.27 -5.88 17.95
C TYR A 395 -7.57 -6.69 17.89
N HIS A 396 -8.50 -6.39 16.98
CA HIS A 396 -9.78 -7.08 16.89
C HIS A 396 -9.65 -8.57 16.54
N GLY A 397 -8.65 -8.94 15.73
CA GLY A 397 -8.28 -10.33 15.43
C GLY A 397 -7.52 -11.06 16.55
N ARG A 398 -7.39 -10.47 17.75
CA ARG A 398 -6.65 -11.01 18.91
C ARG A 398 -5.19 -11.36 18.63
N VAL A 399 -4.57 -10.69 17.66
CA VAL A 399 -3.13 -10.78 17.42
C VAL A 399 -2.36 -9.98 18.47
N LEU A 400 -2.89 -8.80 18.82
CA LEU A 400 -2.31 -7.87 19.81
C LEU A 400 -3.17 -7.78 21.07
N ALA A 401 -2.57 -7.96 22.26
CA ALA A 401 -3.27 -7.84 23.54
C ALA A 401 -3.65 -6.40 23.92
N ARG A 402 -2.91 -5.40 23.43
CA ARG A 402 -3.15 -3.97 23.65
C ARG A 402 -3.39 -3.24 22.32
N GLY A 403 -4.42 -2.39 22.27
CA GLY A 403 -4.80 -1.61 21.09
C GLY A 403 -5.18 -0.16 21.41
N LEU A 404 -5.47 0.64 20.38
CA LEU A 404 -6.02 1.99 20.54
C LEU A 404 -7.47 1.89 21.03
N MET A 405 -7.80 2.64 22.08
CA MET A 405 -9.20 2.83 22.51
C MET A 405 -9.95 3.66 21.47
N THR A 406 -10.78 3.01 20.67
CA THR A 406 -11.69 3.70 19.75
C THR A 406 -12.85 4.34 20.52
N PRO A 407 -13.46 5.43 20.01
CA PRO A 407 -14.81 5.79 20.44
C PRO A 407 -15.79 4.66 20.07
N THR A 408 -16.87 4.55 20.84
CA THR A 408 -17.97 3.59 20.62
C THR A 408 -19.30 4.34 20.62
N PRO A 409 -20.07 4.37 19.51
CA PRO A 409 -19.77 3.78 18.21
C PRO A 409 -18.51 4.40 17.55
N TYR A 410 -17.99 3.76 16.50
CA TYR A 410 -16.90 4.32 15.71
C TYR A 410 -17.39 5.58 14.97
N ASP A 411 -17.04 6.73 15.52
CA ASP A 411 -17.64 7.99 15.13
C ASP A 411 -16.96 8.60 13.89
N TYR A 412 -17.72 8.72 12.80
CA TYR A 412 -17.29 9.37 11.56
C TYR A 412 -16.92 10.84 11.79
N TYR A 413 -17.55 11.52 12.76
CA TYR A 413 -17.15 12.87 13.18
C TYR A 413 -15.70 12.87 13.68
N CYS A 414 -15.33 11.97 14.60
CA CYS A 414 -13.95 11.87 15.10
C CYS A 414 -12.94 11.58 14.00
N PHE A 415 -13.29 10.73 13.03
CA PHE A 415 -12.42 10.37 11.92
C PHE A 415 -12.06 11.56 11.02
N GLN A 416 -13.05 12.41 10.69
CA GLN A 416 -12.87 13.53 9.75
C GLN A 416 -12.70 14.92 10.41
N GLN A 417 -12.87 15.06 11.73
CA GLN A 417 -12.83 16.37 12.41
C GLN A 417 -11.46 17.04 12.25
N GLY A 418 -11.41 18.15 11.51
CA GLY A 418 -10.22 18.98 11.31
C GLY A 418 -10.03 20.09 12.35
N ASN A 419 -11.05 20.42 13.14
CA ASN A 419 -10.91 21.34 14.27
C ASN A 419 -10.44 20.58 15.53
N CYS A 420 -9.13 20.41 15.67
CA CYS A 420 -8.53 19.59 16.72
C CYS A 420 -8.74 20.12 18.14
N SER A 421 -8.93 21.44 18.32
CA SER A 421 -9.26 22.01 19.64
C SER A 421 -10.71 21.75 20.06
N ALA A 422 -11.60 21.38 19.13
CA ALA A 422 -12.93 20.88 19.46
C ALA A 422 -12.92 19.40 19.89
N ILE A 423 -11.83 18.65 19.64
CA ILE A 423 -11.71 17.24 20.00
C ILE A 423 -11.41 17.09 21.50
N ARG A 424 -12.46 16.91 22.29
CA ARG A 424 -12.38 16.83 23.77
C ARG A 424 -11.82 15.51 24.34
N THR A 425 -11.62 14.48 23.52
CA THR A 425 -11.17 13.15 23.99
C THR A 425 -9.98 12.61 23.20
N ARG A 426 -9.04 11.96 23.89
CA ARG A 426 -7.85 11.35 23.24
C ARG A 426 -8.25 10.21 22.30
N GLN A 427 -9.28 9.45 22.64
CA GLN A 427 -9.88 8.40 21.83
C GLN A 427 -10.34 8.92 20.47
N CYS A 428 -10.97 10.10 20.44
CA CYS A 428 -11.40 10.74 19.20
C CYS A 428 -10.19 11.26 18.40
N CYS A 429 -9.22 11.90 19.06
CA CYS A 429 -8.05 12.47 18.39
C CYS A 429 -7.11 11.41 17.78
N GLN A 430 -6.86 10.31 18.49
CA GLN A 430 -5.99 9.23 17.99
C GLN A 430 -6.58 8.48 16.79
N MET A 431 -7.90 8.62 16.57
CA MET A 431 -8.63 8.05 15.43
C MET A 431 -8.90 9.05 14.30
N SER A 432 -8.66 10.35 14.51
CA SER A 432 -8.74 11.35 13.44
C SER A 432 -7.59 11.19 12.45
N VAL A 433 -7.86 11.39 11.16
CA VAL A 433 -6.82 11.55 10.12
C VAL A 433 -6.42 13.00 9.91
N MET A 434 -7.19 13.94 10.44
CA MET A 434 -7.01 15.38 10.31
C MET A 434 -6.31 16.01 11.53
N CYS A 435 -6.22 15.24 12.62
CA CYS A 435 -5.58 15.60 13.88
C CYS A 435 -4.70 14.45 14.38
N TRP A 436 -3.73 14.76 15.22
CA TRP A 436 -2.92 13.78 15.92
C TRP A 436 -2.68 14.19 17.38
N LEU A 437 -2.32 13.22 18.22
CA LEU A 437 -1.86 13.49 19.57
C LEU A 437 -0.36 13.76 19.51
N ASP A 438 0.10 14.93 19.94
CA ASP A 438 1.54 15.24 19.99
C ASP A 438 2.28 14.44 21.08
N SER A 439 3.58 14.68 21.23
CA SER A 439 4.42 14.04 22.25
C SER A 439 4.06 14.43 23.69
N ALA A 440 3.36 15.54 23.91
CA ALA A 440 2.79 15.93 25.21
C ALA A 440 1.40 15.30 25.46
N GLY A 441 0.75 14.76 24.42
CA GLY A 441 -0.59 14.19 24.45
C GLY A 441 -1.72 15.22 24.25
N ALA A 442 -1.43 16.38 23.64
CA ALA A 442 -2.41 17.36 23.19
C ALA A 442 -2.91 17.04 21.77
N CYS A 443 -4.17 17.38 21.46
CA CYS A 443 -4.73 17.16 20.13
C CYS A 443 -4.43 18.35 19.21
N VAL A 444 -3.63 18.13 18.17
CA VAL A 444 -3.12 19.17 17.27
C VAL A 444 -3.42 18.85 15.81
N PRO A 445 -3.46 19.85 14.91
CA PRO A 445 -3.64 19.65 13.46
C PRO A 445 -2.64 18.65 12.88
N TYR A 446 -3.11 17.85 11.92
CA TYR A 446 -2.28 16.99 11.10
C TYR A 446 -2.41 17.42 9.63
N GLY A 447 -1.31 17.85 9.03
CA GLY A 447 -1.22 18.24 7.63
C GLY A 447 -1.31 17.04 6.66
N PRO A 448 -1.42 17.31 5.36
CA PRO A 448 -1.16 16.29 4.32
C PRO A 448 0.33 15.89 4.27
N GLY A 449 1.21 16.61 4.96
CA GLY A 449 2.67 16.58 4.81
C GLY A 449 3.18 17.59 3.77
N THR A 450 4.50 17.72 3.69
CA THR A 450 5.21 18.46 2.63
C THR A 450 5.80 17.49 1.61
N GLU A 451 5.92 17.91 0.34
CA GLU A 451 6.17 17.04 -0.83
C GLU A 451 7.30 17.55 -1.74
#